data_AF-A0A940TFU3-F1
#
_entry.id   AF-A0A940TFU3-F1
#
_cell.length_a   1.000
_cell.length_b   1.000
_cell.length_c   1.000
_cell.angle_alpha   90.00
_cell.angle_beta   90.00
_cell.angle_gamma   90.00
#
_symmetry.space_group_name_H-M   'P 1'
#
loop_
_entity.id
_entity.type
_entity.pdbx_description
1 polymer ?
#
loop_
_entity_poly.entity_id
_entity_poly.type
_entity_poly.pdbx_seq_one_letter_code
_entity_poly.pdbx_strand_id
1 'polypeptide(L)'
;MLQMYTTAQGIDVITVLEEVKKQEVFSAENEAKVYLTQLVQVVPGTSNVVYYAKIVQEKYFMRRLITVAQDILTYASEPQTESRSLMELTEQKLYDIRKGKDSTGLIHINKILLDVYGRIQSPEQSKASSVPSGFSGLDRITNGLNRSDLILLAARPAMGKSTFAFNIATNVAKKGYTVAVFSLEMSREQVVNKILSAMASVDGTKLRAGDLPIG
;
A
#
# COMPACT_ATOMS: atom_id res chain seq x y z
N MET A 1 24.18 -1.03 -21.74
CA MET A 1 23.85 0.13 -20.89
C MET A 1 23.67 -0.21 -19.41
N LEU A 2 22.71 -1.04 -18.99
CA LEU A 2 22.51 -1.40 -17.57
C LEU A 2 23.77 -2.01 -16.93
N GLN A 3 24.43 -2.93 -17.63
CA GLN A 3 25.70 -3.52 -17.19
C GLN A 3 26.82 -2.48 -17.06
N MET A 4 26.93 -1.57 -18.04
CA MET A 4 27.92 -0.47 -18.05
C MET A 4 27.69 0.51 -16.89
N TYR A 5 26.42 0.76 -16.52
CA TYR A 5 26.07 1.56 -15.36
C TYR A 5 26.54 0.88 -14.06
N THR A 6 26.35 -0.43 -13.93
CA THR A 6 26.81 -1.21 -12.76
C THR A 6 28.33 -1.24 -12.65
N THR A 7 29.05 -1.21 -13.76
CA THR A 7 30.53 -1.16 -13.81
C THR A 7 31.09 0.27 -13.81
N ALA A 8 30.24 1.29 -13.60
CA ALA A 8 30.62 2.71 -13.55
C ALA A 8 31.36 3.21 -14.81
N GLN A 9 31.05 2.64 -15.97
CA GLN A 9 31.58 3.11 -17.26
C GLN A 9 30.74 4.28 -17.79
N GLY A 10 31.39 5.21 -18.50
CA GLY A 10 30.69 6.27 -19.23
C GLY A 10 29.73 5.69 -20.26
N ILE A 11 28.53 6.28 -20.37
CA ILE A 11 27.49 5.83 -21.30
C ILE A 11 27.30 6.90 -22.38
N ASP A 12 27.85 6.63 -23.55
CA ASP A 12 27.68 7.41 -24.78
C ASP A 12 27.53 6.47 -25.99
N VAL A 13 27.29 7.03 -27.17
CA VAL A 13 27.05 6.23 -28.38
C VAL A 13 28.26 5.37 -28.77
N ILE A 14 29.48 5.85 -28.51
CA ILE A 14 30.72 5.17 -28.90
C ILE A 14 31.01 4.02 -27.95
N THR A 15 30.94 4.28 -26.64
CA THR A 15 31.13 3.28 -25.58
C THR A 15 30.07 2.18 -25.65
N VAL A 16 28.81 2.53 -25.96
CA VAL A 16 27.76 1.54 -26.17
C VAL A 16 28.00 0.72 -27.44
N LEU A 17 28.49 1.33 -28.53
CA LEU A 17 28.83 0.61 -29.75
C LEU A 17 29.96 -0.40 -29.51
N GLU A 18 31.00 -0.03 -28.76
CA GLU A 18 32.09 -0.94 -28.40
C GLU A 18 31.60 -2.13 -27.56
N GLU A 19 30.76 -1.90 -26.55
CA GLU A 19 30.24 -2.97 -25.71
C GLU A 19 29.29 -3.90 -26.48
N VAL A 20 28.47 -3.33 -27.37
CA VAL A 20 27.56 -4.08 -28.25
C VAL A 20 28.35 -4.96 -29.25
N LYS A 21 29.48 -4.47 -29.77
CA LYS A 21 30.40 -5.26 -30.59
C LYS A 21 31.02 -6.41 -29.80
N LYS A 22 31.49 -6.13 -28.58
CA LYS A 22 32.10 -7.12 -27.69
C LYS A 22 31.14 -8.26 -27.33
N GLN A 23 29.85 -7.95 -27.20
CA GLN A 23 28.82 -8.93 -26.86
C GLN A 23 28.16 -9.59 -28.10
N GLU A 24 28.63 -9.29 -29.31
CA GLU A 24 28.12 -9.86 -30.57
C GLU A 24 26.59 -9.76 -30.72
N VAL A 25 26.00 -8.67 -30.22
CA VAL A 25 24.52 -8.50 -30.20
C VAL A 25 23.95 -8.30 -31.60
N PHE A 26 24.74 -7.75 -32.53
CA PHE A 26 24.33 -7.54 -33.93
C PHE A 26 25.15 -8.43 -34.85
N SER A 27 24.49 -8.95 -35.89
CA SER A 27 25.11 -9.82 -36.88
C SER A 27 26.11 -9.10 -37.78
N ALA A 28 25.97 -7.77 -37.96
CA ALA A 28 26.88 -6.94 -38.73
C ALA A 28 27.23 -5.64 -37.99
N GLU A 29 28.52 -5.27 -37.96
CA GLU A 29 28.99 -4.06 -37.26
C GLU A 29 28.34 -2.77 -37.78
N ASN A 30 28.05 -2.71 -39.08
CA ASN A 30 27.44 -1.55 -39.71
C ASN A 30 25.97 -1.35 -39.26
N GLU A 31 25.27 -2.43 -38.94
CA GLU A 31 23.87 -2.39 -38.51
C GLU A 31 23.73 -1.76 -37.12
N ALA A 32 24.62 -2.13 -36.18
CA ALA A 32 24.66 -1.54 -34.85
C ALA A 32 24.88 -0.03 -34.90
N LYS A 33 25.81 0.43 -35.75
CA LYS A 33 26.13 1.87 -35.90
C LYS A 33 24.95 2.66 -36.47
N VAL A 34 24.30 2.13 -37.51
CA VAL A 34 23.12 2.77 -38.12
C VAL A 34 21.97 2.86 -37.12
N TYR A 35 21.67 1.76 -36.41
CA TYR A 35 20.57 1.70 -35.45
C TYR A 35 20.77 2.66 -34.27
N LEU A 36 21.96 2.69 -33.66
CA LEU A 36 22.26 3.60 -32.55
C LEU A 36 22.19 5.08 -32.99
N THR A 37 22.65 5.39 -34.22
CA THR A 37 22.56 6.75 -34.77
C THR A 37 21.11 7.18 -34.98
N GLN A 38 20.26 6.29 -35.48
CA GLN A 38 18.82 6.55 -35.62
C GLN A 38 18.15 6.80 -34.27
N LEU A 39 18.47 6.03 -33.23
CA LEU A 39 17.92 6.24 -31.88
C LEU A 39 18.24 7.64 -31.33
N VAL A 40 19.44 8.15 -31.58
CA VAL A 40 19.83 9.51 -31.17
C VAL A 40 19.01 10.57 -31.93
N GLN A 41 18.74 10.35 -33.21
CA GLN A 41 17.97 11.29 -34.04
C GLN A 41 16.47 11.28 -33.75
N VAL A 42 15.92 10.17 -33.25
CA VAL A 42 14.48 10.04 -32.95
C VAL A 42 14.08 10.78 -31.68
N VAL A 43 15.00 11.01 -30.74
CA VAL A 43 14.69 11.66 -29.45
C VAL A 43 14.72 13.19 -29.61
N PRO A 44 13.57 13.90 -29.50
CA PRO A 44 13.51 15.35 -29.71
C PRO A 44 14.22 16.17 -28.61
N GLY A 45 14.48 15.56 -27.44
CA GLY A 45 15.18 16.17 -26.32
C GLY A 45 15.17 15.30 -25.06
N THR A 46 16.21 15.43 -24.22
CA THR A 46 16.37 14.60 -23.00
C THR A 46 15.51 15.05 -21.82
N SER A 47 14.94 16.26 -21.89
CA SER A 47 14.12 16.85 -20.82
C SER A 47 12.88 16.03 -20.45
N ASN A 48 12.34 15.25 -21.41
CA ASN A 48 11.11 14.48 -21.25
C ASN A 48 11.35 12.96 -21.08
N VAL A 49 12.58 12.51 -20.81
CA VAL A 49 12.90 11.08 -20.67
C VAL A 49 12.02 10.39 -19.62
N VAL A 50 11.72 11.05 -18.50
CA VAL A 50 10.82 10.53 -17.46
C VAL A 50 9.41 10.29 -18.00
N TYR A 51 8.91 11.19 -18.85
CA TYR A 51 7.61 11.05 -19.48
C TYR A 51 7.58 9.89 -20.48
N TYR A 52 8.60 9.77 -21.34
CA TYR A 52 8.70 8.64 -22.28
C TYR A 52 8.83 7.29 -21.56
N ALA A 53 9.62 7.24 -20.47
CA ALA A 53 9.73 6.06 -19.63
C ALA A 53 8.37 5.65 -19.05
N LYS A 54 7.56 6.62 -18.62
CA LYS A 54 6.19 6.37 -18.14
C LYS A 54 5.29 5.78 -19.23
N ILE A 55 5.34 6.29 -20.46
CA ILE A 55 4.57 5.73 -21.59
C ILE A 55 4.97 4.28 -21.84
N VAL A 56 6.28 3.99 -21.90
CA VAL A 56 6.77 2.61 -22.14
C VAL A 56 6.32 1.69 -21.01
N GLN A 57 6.40 2.14 -19.76
CA GLN A 57 5.96 1.41 -18.58
C GLN A 57 4.45 1.12 -18.62
N GLU A 58 3.61 2.10 -18.93
CA GLU A 58 2.16 1.91 -19.07
C GLU A 58 1.83 0.88 -20.16
N LYS A 59 2.48 0.98 -21.33
CA LYS A 59 2.29 0.01 -22.41
C LYS A 59 2.78 -1.40 -22.03
N TYR A 60 3.85 -1.51 -21.25
CA TYR A 60 4.32 -2.79 -20.72
C TYR A 60 3.26 -3.44 -19.82
N PHE A 61 2.67 -2.68 -18.89
CA PHE A 61 1.63 -3.21 -18.00
C PHE A 61 0.38 -3.64 -18.76
N MET A 62 -0.05 -2.87 -19.76
CA MET A 62 -1.17 -3.26 -20.62
C MET A 62 -0.91 -4.59 -21.35
N ARG A 63 0.29 -4.76 -21.92
CA ARG A 63 0.68 -6.04 -22.56
C ARG A 63 0.70 -7.19 -21.55
N ARG A 64 1.23 -6.96 -20.35
CA ARG A 64 1.28 -7.98 -19.29
C ARG A 64 -0.11 -8.43 -18.84
N LEU A 65 -1.06 -7.48 -18.71
CA LEU A 65 -2.45 -7.78 -18.40
C LEU A 65 -3.12 -8.60 -19.50
N ILE A 66 -2.87 -8.29 -20.77
CA ILE A 66 -3.38 -9.08 -21.90
C ILE A 66 -2.87 -10.52 -21.82
N THR A 67 -1.56 -10.72 -21.58
CA THR A 67 -0.99 -12.07 -21.42
C THR A 67 -1.61 -12.83 -20.26
N VAL A 68 -1.78 -12.18 -19.09
CA VAL A 68 -2.43 -12.83 -17.94
C VAL A 68 -3.89 -13.17 -18.21
N ALA A 69 -4.63 -12.30 -18.89
CA ALA A 69 -6.01 -12.60 -19.29
C ALA A 69 -6.08 -13.80 -20.24
N GLN A 70 -5.14 -13.91 -21.19
CA GLN A 70 -5.04 -15.06 -22.08
C GLN A 70 -4.75 -16.35 -21.30
N ASP A 71 -3.79 -16.33 -20.37
CA ASP A 71 -3.50 -17.48 -19.50
C ASP A 71 -4.75 -17.94 -18.74
N ILE A 72 -5.48 -16.99 -18.12
CA ILE A 72 -6.70 -17.29 -17.35
C ILE A 72 -7.77 -17.92 -18.24
N LEU A 73 -7.96 -17.42 -19.46
CA LEU A 73 -8.90 -17.99 -20.43
C LEU A 73 -8.52 -19.41 -20.82
N THR A 74 -7.23 -19.69 -21.02
CA THR A 74 -6.73 -21.04 -21.30
C THR A 74 -7.04 -21.99 -20.14
N TYR A 75 -6.66 -21.63 -18.91
CA TYR A 75 -6.93 -22.47 -17.73
C TYR A 75 -8.42 -22.67 -17.45
N ALA A 76 -9.25 -21.67 -17.69
CA ALA A 76 -10.71 -21.76 -17.53
C ALA A 76 -11.36 -22.71 -18.55
N SER A 77 -10.73 -22.91 -19.71
CA SER A 77 -11.22 -23.77 -20.77
C SER A 77 -10.76 -25.24 -20.61
N GLU A 78 -9.84 -25.51 -19.68
CA GLU A 78 -9.33 -26.86 -19.41
C GLU A 78 -10.32 -27.67 -18.53
N PRO A 79 -10.73 -28.89 -18.95
CA PRO A 79 -11.78 -29.65 -18.25
C PRO A 79 -11.44 -30.11 -16.82
N GLN A 80 -10.17 -30.06 -16.42
CA GLN A 80 -9.67 -30.58 -15.14
C GLN A 80 -9.35 -29.46 -14.13
N THR A 81 -9.59 -28.20 -14.48
CA THR A 81 -9.23 -27.07 -13.62
C THR A 81 -10.26 -26.86 -12.52
N GLU A 82 -9.83 -27.00 -11.27
CA GLU A 82 -10.66 -26.65 -10.13
C GLU A 82 -10.81 -25.12 -10.02
N SER A 83 -12.06 -24.65 -9.94
CA SER A 83 -12.40 -23.22 -9.92
C SER A 83 -11.68 -22.44 -8.81
N ARG A 84 -11.55 -23.04 -7.62
CA ARG A 84 -10.86 -22.41 -6.46
C ARG A 84 -9.38 -22.17 -6.73
N SER A 85 -8.70 -23.18 -7.28
CA SER A 85 -7.29 -23.11 -7.64
C SER A 85 -7.03 -22.08 -8.74
N LEU A 86 -7.96 -21.94 -9.70
CA LEU A 86 -7.88 -20.90 -10.73
C LEU A 86 -8.06 -19.48 -10.16
N MET A 87 -8.95 -19.29 -9.18
CA MET A 87 -9.11 -18.00 -8.50
C MET A 87 -7.84 -17.61 -7.75
N GLU A 88 -7.23 -18.53 -7.01
CA GLU A 88 -5.97 -18.29 -6.29
C GLU A 88 -4.81 -17.95 -7.24
N LEU A 89 -4.66 -18.70 -8.34
CA LEU A 89 -3.66 -18.41 -9.38
C LEU A 89 -3.87 -17.02 -10.00
N THR A 90 -5.12 -16.65 -10.26
CA THR A 90 -5.48 -15.36 -10.84
C THR A 90 -5.11 -14.22 -9.90
N GLU A 91 -5.44 -14.36 -8.61
CA GLU A 91 -5.09 -13.38 -7.59
C GLU A 91 -3.57 -13.19 -7.48
N GLN A 92 -2.81 -14.29 -7.50
CA GLN A 92 -1.35 -14.25 -7.51
C GLN A 92 -0.78 -13.53 -8.75
N LYS A 93 -1.23 -13.89 -9.96
CA LYS A 93 -0.76 -13.26 -11.21
C LYS A 93 -1.07 -11.75 -11.24
N LEU A 94 -2.24 -11.35 -10.75
CA LEU A 94 -2.61 -9.94 -10.66
C LEU A 94 -1.79 -9.20 -9.61
N TYR A 95 -1.51 -9.83 -8.48
CA TYR A 95 -0.63 -9.30 -7.44
C TYR A 95 0.79 -9.05 -7.95
N ASP A 96 1.35 -9.97 -8.74
CA ASP A 96 2.70 -9.84 -9.31
C ASP A 96 2.81 -8.64 -10.28
N ILE A 97 1.77 -8.40 -11.08
CA ILE A 97 1.69 -7.20 -11.94
C ILE A 97 1.70 -5.94 -11.08
N ARG A 98 0.94 -5.93 -9.98
CA ARG A 98 0.86 -4.79 -9.07
C ARG A 98 2.18 -4.53 -8.34
N LYS A 99 2.89 -5.58 -7.90
CA LYS A 99 4.19 -5.45 -7.22
C LYS A 99 5.23 -4.74 -8.08
N GLY A 100 5.19 -4.91 -9.41
CA GLY A 100 6.04 -4.17 -10.34
C GLY A 100 5.79 -2.65 -10.38
N LYS A 101 4.66 -2.17 -9.84
CA LYS A 101 4.29 -0.75 -9.77
C LYS A 101 4.80 -0.06 -8.49
N ASP A 102 4.91 -0.81 -7.39
CA ASP A 102 5.08 -0.28 -6.04
C ASP A 102 6.30 -0.84 -5.29
N SER A 103 7.35 -1.30 -6.00
CA SER A 103 8.62 -1.61 -5.33
C SER A 103 9.28 -0.29 -4.88
N THR A 104 8.85 0.20 -3.72
CA THR A 104 9.65 1.06 -2.86
C THR A 104 10.91 0.26 -2.51
N GLY A 105 11.93 0.37 -3.35
CA GLY A 105 13.20 -0.30 -3.17
C GLY A 105 13.97 0.27 -1.97
N LEU A 106 15.25 -0.07 -1.86
CA LEU A 106 16.12 0.51 -0.84
C LEU A 106 16.20 2.04 -1.02
N ILE A 107 15.77 2.78 0.00
CA ILE A 107 15.86 4.24 0.04
C ILE A 107 17.09 4.59 0.88
N HIS A 108 17.97 5.43 0.33
CA HIS A 108 19.14 5.91 1.06
C HIS A 108 18.73 6.74 2.28
N ILE A 109 19.34 6.49 3.45
CA ILE A 109 18.98 7.12 4.74
C ILE A 109 18.96 8.66 4.66
N ASN A 110 19.90 9.26 3.93
CA ASN A 110 19.96 10.72 3.71
C ASN A 110 18.66 11.32 3.16
N LYS A 111 17.88 10.58 2.34
CA LYS A 111 16.59 11.08 1.84
C LYS A 111 15.53 11.11 2.95
N ILE A 112 15.54 10.10 3.83
CA ILE A 112 14.60 9.99 4.95
C ILE A 112 14.93 11.00 6.07
N LEU A 113 16.22 11.29 6.28
CA LEU A 113 16.67 12.22 7.32
C LEU A 113 16.08 13.62 7.15
N LEU A 114 15.97 14.12 5.92
CA LEU A 114 15.36 15.42 5.63
C LEU A 114 13.86 15.44 5.98
N ASP A 115 13.14 14.37 5.64
CA ASP A 115 11.71 14.23 5.96
C ASP A 115 11.48 14.12 7.48
N VAL A 116 12.32 13.36 8.19
CA VAL A 116 12.26 13.21 9.65
C VAL A 116 12.59 14.54 10.34
N TYR A 117 13.61 15.24 9.88
CA TYR A 117 13.99 16.54 10.44
C TYR A 117 12.89 17.59 10.27
N GLY A 118 12.24 17.62 9.10
CA GLY A 118 11.07 18.46 8.86
C GLY A 118 9.91 18.18 9.82
N ARG A 119 9.64 16.90 10.13
CA ARG A 119 8.61 16.50 11.11
C ARG A 119 8.95 16.92 12.54
N ILE A 120 10.23 16.89 12.92
CA ILE A 120 10.67 17.31 14.26
C ILE A 120 10.51 18.82 14.44
N GLN A 121 10.81 19.62 13.42
CA GLN A 121 10.67 21.08 13.50
C GLN A 121 9.22 21.57 13.47
N SER A 122 8.28 20.75 12.99
CA SER A 122 6.84 21.08 12.93
C SER A 122 6.00 20.19 13.87
N PRO A 123 6.11 20.35 15.20
CA PRO A 123 5.38 19.51 16.16
C PRO A 123 3.85 19.65 16.10
N GLU A 124 3.32 20.70 15.46
CA GLU A 124 1.89 20.81 15.18
C GLU A 124 1.41 19.78 14.13
N GLN A 125 2.25 19.46 13.14
CA GLN A 125 1.94 18.44 12.14
C GLN A 125 2.01 17.02 12.74
N SER A 126 2.91 16.79 13.71
CA SER A 126 2.99 15.49 14.38
C SER A 126 1.78 15.25 15.30
N LYS A 127 1.25 16.27 15.97
CA LYS A 127 -0.04 16.20 16.69
C LYS A 127 -1.23 15.94 15.76
N ALA A 128 -1.24 16.53 14.56
CA ALA A 128 -2.29 16.26 13.56
C ALA A 128 -2.30 14.81 13.05
N SER A 129 -1.17 14.10 13.18
CA SER A 129 -1.04 12.70 12.78
C SER A 129 -1.56 11.70 13.81
N SER A 130 -1.82 12.10 15.04
CA SER A 130 -2.25 11.21 16.13
C SER A 130 -3.74 11.38 16.42
N VAL A 131 -4.45 10.27 16.53
CA VAL A 131 -5.88 10.23 16.83
C VAL A 131 -6.06 10.05 18.33
N PRO A 132 -6.70 10.98 19.06
CA PRO A 132 -6.82 10.87 20.51
C PRO A 132 -7.81 9.76 20.89
N SER A 133 -7.42 8.86 21.81
CA SER A 133 -8.22 7.71 22.24
C SER A 133 -9.47 8.11 23.05
N GLY A 134 -9.47 9.32 23.61
CA GLY A 134 -10.52 9.82 24.50
C GLY A 134 -10.25 9.54 25.98
N PHE A 135 -9.16 8.84 26.31
CA PHE A 135 -8.68 8.67 27.67
C PHE A 135 -7.42 9.50 27.88
N SER A 136 -7.52 10.60 28.63
CA SER A 136 -6.39 11.53 28.85
C SER A 136 -5.16 10.84 29.44
N GLY A 137 -5.35 9.89 30.36
CA GLY A 137 -4.26 9.10 30.94
C GLY A 137 -3.53 8.24 29.92
N LEU A 138 -4.27 7.62 28.99
CA LEU A 138 -3.69 6.81 27.92
C LEU A 138 -3.00 7.70 26.88
N ASP A 139 -3.68 8.76 26.44
CA ASP A 139 -3.16 9.70 25.46
C ASP A 139 -1.88 10.39 25.94
N ARG A 140 -1.70 10.59 27.26
CA ARG A 140 -0.45 11.10 27.84
C ARG A 140 0.72 10.14 27.69
N ILE A 141 0.46 8.83 27.73
CA ILE A 141 1.50 7.79 27.66
C ILE A 141 1.81 7.46 26.21
N THR A 142 0.79 7.32 25.36
CA THR A 142 0.94 6.89 23.96
C THR A 142 1.06 8.06 22.98
N ASN A 143 0.86 9.29 23.45
CA ASN A 143 0.72 10.48 22.62
C ASN A 143 -0.45 10.36 21.62
N GLY A 144 -1.51 9.64 22.00
CA GLY A 144 -2.66 9.25 21.17
C GLY A 144 -2.44 7.96 20.37
N LEU A 145 -3.24 7.75 19.33
CA LEU A 145 -3.20 6.59 18.44
C LEU A 145 -2.57 7.02 17.10
N ASN A 146 -1.32 6.64 16.85
CA ASN A 146 -0.62 7.04 15.62
C ASN A 146 -1.10 6.22 14.41
N ARG A 147 -1.16 6.86 13.23
CA ARG A 147 -1.65 6.26 11.97
C ARG A 147 -0.84 5.06 11.44
N SER A 148 0.39 4.88 11.91
CA SER A 148 1.30 3.82 11.45
C SER A 148 1.45 2.66 12.43
N ASP A 149 0.82 2.75 13.61
CA ASP A 149 1.04 1.78 14.70
C ASP A 149 0.00 0.66 14.67
N LEU A 150 0.45 -0.58 14.93
CA LEU A 150 -0.41 -1.69 15.28
C LEU A 150 -0.48 -1.82 16.81
N ILE A 151 -1.63 -1.48 17.40
CA ILE A 151 -1.83 -1.51 18.85
C ILE A 151 -2.54 -2.82 19.24
N LEU A 152 -1.85 -3.66 20.00
CA LEU A 152 -2.39 -4.93 20.51
C LEU A 152 -2.97 -4.75 21.92
N LEU A 153 -4.28 -4.96 22.06
CA LEU A 153 -4.96 -4.97 23.35
C LEU A 153 -5.16 -6.41 23.82
N ALA A 154 -4.41 -6.83 24.84
CA ALA A 154 -4.53 -8.14 25.46
C ALA A 154 -5.08 -8.04 26.89
N ALA A 155 -6.02 -8.92 27.23
CA ALA A 155 -6.54 -9.06 28.59
C ALA A 155 -7.09 -10.47 28.80
N ARG A 156 -7.23 -10.91 30.05
CA ARG A 156 -7.89 -12.17 30.39
C ARG A 156 -9.39 -12.13 30.00
N PRO A 157 -10.05 -13.27 29.74
CA PRO A 157 -11.49 -13.33 29.51
C PRO A 157 -12.26 -12.60 30.61
N ALA A 158 -13.38 -11.96 30.24
CA ALA A 158 -14.24 -11.16 31.11
C ALA A 158 -13.61 -9.90 31.75
N MET A 159 -12.34 -9.54 31.45
CA MET A 159 -11.71 -8.30 31.96
C MET A 159 -12.08 -7.03 31.18
N GLY A 160 -13.13 -7.08 30.34
CA GLY A 160 -13.63 -5.89 29.65
C GLY A 160 -12.86 -5.46 28.40
N LYS A 161 -11.99 -6.30 27.82
CA LYS A 161 -11.21 -6.03 26.58
C LYS A 161 -12.07 -5.40 25.48
N SER A 162 -13.18 -6.06 25.14
CA SER A 162 -14.06 -5.62 24.05
C SER A 162 -14.78 -4.31 24.40
N THR A 163 -15.21 -4.14 25.65
CA THR A 163 -15.82 -2.88 26.11
C THR A 163 -14.83 -1.72 26.05
N PHE A 164 -13.58 -1.93 26.45
CA PHE A 164 -12.54 -0.91 26.35
C PHE A 164 -12.27 -0.52 24.89
N ALA A 165 -12.12 -1.50 24.00
CA ALA A 165 -11.93 -1.26 22.57
C ALA A 165 -13.11 -0.47 21.95
N PHE A 166 -14.35 -0.83 22.28
CA PHE A 166 -15.53 -0.10 21.80
C PHE A 166 -15.60 1.32 22.35
N ASN A 167 -15.24 1.56 23.61
CA ASN A 167 -15.21 2.91 24.16
C ASN A 167 -14.19 3.80 23.44
N ILE A 168 -12.99 3.28 23.13
CA ILE A 168 -12.01 4.00 22.29
C ILE A 168 -12.63 4.31 20.92
N ALA A 169 -13.18 3.29 20.25
CA ALA A 169 -13.79 3.45 18.93
C ALA A 169 -14.91 4.51 18.93
N THR A 170 -15.80 4.49 19.92
CA THR A 170 -16.89 5.47 20.07
C THR A 170 -16.35 6.87 20.34
N ASN A 171 -15.35 7.01 21.21
CA ASN A 171 -14.75 8.32 21.50
C ASN A 171 -14.05 8.93 20.29
N VAL A 172 -13.33 8.09 19.52
CA VAL A 172 -12.69 8.50 18.26
C VAL A 172 -13.74 8.91 17.23
N ALA A 173 -14.81 8.12 17.09
CA ALA A 173 -15.91 8.43 16.17
C ALA A 173 -16.62 9.77 16.53
N LYS A 174 -16.84 10.03 17.82
CA LYS A 174 -17.42 11.29 18.31
C LYS A 174 -16.58 12.52 17.96
N LYS A 175 -15.28 12.35 17.75
CA LYS A 175 -14.37 13.43 17.33
C LYS A 175 -14.35 13.66 15.81
N GLY A 176 -15.22 12.98 15.05
CA GLY A 176 -15.39 13.17 13.61
C GLY A 176 -14.53 12.24 12.75
N TYR A 177 -13.82 11.27 13.34
CA TYR A 177 -13.07 10.27 12.59
C TYR A 177 -13.96 9.10 12.17
N THR A 178 -13.79 8.61 10.94
CA THR A 178 -14.45 7.37 10.50
C THR A 178 -13.76 6.16 11.14
N VAL A 179 -14.52 5.33 11.85
CA VAL A 179 -14.01 4.12 12.54
C VAL A 179 -14.68 2.87 11.99
N ALA A 180 -13.87 1.90 11.58
CA ALA A 180 -14.34 0.56 11.21
C ALA A 180 -14.14 -0.41 12.38
N VAL A 181 -15.15 -1.23 12.66
CA VAL A 181 -15.13 -2.21 13.75
C VAL A 181 -15.40 -3.59 13.19
N PHE A 182 -14.49 -4.53 13.46
CA PHE A 182 -14.65 -5.95 13.14
C PHE A 182 -14.81 -6.73 14.45
N SER A 183 -15.99 -7.31 14.66
CA SER A 183 -16.30 -8.13 15.83
C SER A 183 -16.53 -9.57 15.39
N LEU A 184 -15.74 -10.49 15.95
CA LEU A 184 -15.85 -11.93 15.69
C LEU A 184 -16.55 -12.68 16.84
N GLU A 185 -16.70 -12.04 18.01
CA GLU A 185 -17.25 -12.66 19.22
C GLU A 185 -18.69 -12.19 19.51
N MET A 186 -18.98 -10.91 19.23
CA MET A 186 -20.28 -10.31 19.51
C MET A 186 -21.05 -10.00 18.22
N SER A 187 -22.38 -10.15 18.27
CA SER A 187 -23.27 -9.76 17.16
C SER A 187 -23.31 -8.23 16.99
N ARG A 188 -23.76 -7.78 15.81
CA ARG A 188 -23.88 -6.35 15.48
C ARG A 188 -24.80 -5.63 16.47
N GLU A 189 -25.93 -6.23 16.82
CA GLU A 189 -26.92 -5.71 17.76
C GLU A 189 -26.32 -5.59 19.17
N GLN A 190 -25.54 -6.58 19.61
CA GLN A 190 -24.89 -6.56 20.92
C GLN A 190 -23.86 -5.42 21.03
N VAL A 191 -23.11 -5.16 19.96
CA VAL A 191 -22.14 -4.05 19.91
C VAL A 191 -22.88 -2.70 19.94
N VAL A 192 -23.89 -2.52 19.09
CA VAL A 192 -24.69 -1.28 19.04
C VAL A 192 -25.36 -0.99 20.38
N ASN A 193 -25.97 -1.99 21.02
CA ASN A 193 -26.58 -1.82 22.34
C ASN A 193 -25.58 -1.37 23.41
N LYS A 194 -24.33 -1.86 23.37
CA LYS A 194 -23.28 -1.38 24.28
C LYS A 194 -22.90 0.08 24.01
N ILE A 195 -22.79 0.47 22.74
CA ILE A 195 -22.48 1.85 22.37
C ILE A 195 -23.63 2.79 22.80
N LEU A 196 -24.88 2.41 22.54
CA LEU A 196 -26.06 3.19 22.94
C LEU A 196 -26.17 3.34 24.46
N SER A 197 -26.02 2.23 25.19
CA SER A 197 -26.00 2.24 26.67
C SER A 197 -24.91 3.15 27.22
N ALA A 198 -23.69 3.07 26.66
CA ALA A 198 -22.57 3.92 27.06
C ALA A 198 -22.79 5.41 26.69
N MET A 199 -23.48 5.71 25.59
CA MET A 199 -23.78 7.09 25.18
C MET A 199 -24.93 7.71 25.98
N ALA A 200 -26.00 6.96 26.22
CA ALA A 200 -27.18 7.42 26.93
C ALA A 200 -27.00 7.40 28.45
N SER A 201 -25.90 6.83 28.96
CA SER A 201 -25.69 6.57 30.40
C SER A 201 -26.86 5.77 31.02
N VAL A 202 -27.42 4.86 30.24
CA VAL A 202 -28.51 3.97 30.66
C VAL A 202 -27.96 2.57 30.85
N ASP A 203 -28.42 1.87 31.88
CA ASP A 203 -28.05 0.48 32.13
C ASP A 203 -28.37 -0.41 30.90
N GLY A 204 -27.39 -1.18 30.45
CA GLY A 204 -27.52 -2.06 29.30
C GLY A 204 -28.55 -3.18 29.50
N THR A 205 -28.85 -3.57 30.74
CA THR A 205 -29.92 -4.52 31.05
C THR A 205 -31.30 -3.91 30.86
N LYS A 206 -31.51 -2.68 31.36
CA LYS A 206 -32.73 -1.90 31.14
C LYS A 206 -32.99 -1.60 29.67
N LEU A 207 -31.92 -1.25 28.95
CA LEU A 207 -32.00 -0.97 27.50
C LEU A 207 -32.35 -2.22 26.68
N ARG A 208 -31.92 -3.41 27.10
CA ARG A 208 -32.32 -4.68 26.46
C ARG A 208 -33.74 -5.11 26.85
N ALA A 209 -34.15 -4.83 28.08
CA ALA A 209 -35.48 -5.17 28.59
C ALA A 209 -36.58 -4.22 28.08
N GLY A 210 -36.21 -3.09 27.46
CA GLY A 210 -37.15 -2.04 27.06
C GLY A 210 -37.66 -1.21 28.24
N ASP A 211 -37.10 -1.39 29.43
CA ASP A 211 -37.48 -0.71 30.67
C ASP A 211 -36.70 0.62 30.80
N LEU A 212 -36.97 1.54 29.88
CA LEU A 212 -36.38 2.87 29.88
C LEU A 212 -37.25 3.82 30.72
N PRO A 213 -36.66 4.60 31.65
CA PRO A 213 -37.42 5.64 32.33
C PRO A 213 -37.97 6.60 31.27
N ILE A 214 -39.30 6.67 31.19
CA ILE A 214 -40.00 7.65 30.38
C ILE A 214 -39.73 8.99 31.08
N GLY A 215 -39.05 9.91 30.39
CA GLY A 215 -38.83 11.27 30.86
C GLY A 215 -40.13 12.02 31.05
#